data_AF-A0A8T3U357-F1
#
_entry.id   AF-A0A8T3U357-F1
#
_cell.length_a   1.000
_cell.length_b   1.000
_cell.length_c   1.000
_cell.angle_alpha   90.00
_cell.angle_beta   90.00
_cell.angle_gamma   90.00
#
_symmetry.space_group_name_H-M   'P 1'
#
loop_
_entity.id
_entity.type
_entity.pdbx_description
1 polymer ?
#
loop_
_entity_poly.entity_id
_entity_poly.type
_entity_poly.pdbx_seq_one_letter_code
_entity_poly.pdbx_strand_id
1 'polypeptide(L)'
;MNNISSSDKKAYAEIDYILHNMNPTYLHKVPTKLVDFFEEVMDQEHDVKIDSSIPLYENNLEEYTFEILNVLNLNYWCEDETRKEELLDIMKKSKADDKISNHLGEDIININKEYTFREIEKDDQEGTKEKEETKKTKVGFFRNILNILKK
;
A
#
# COMPACT_ATOMS: atom_id res chain seq x y z
N MET A 1 3.14 26.53 -0.80
CA MET A 1 3.14 25.33 -1.66
C MET A 1 3.93 24.27 -0.90
N ASN A 2 3.31 23.13 -0.59
CA ASN A 2 4.02 22.04 0.10
C ASN A 2 5.08 21.50 -0.86
N ASN A 3 6.36 21.57 -0.46
CA ASN A 3 7.47 21.13 -1.31
C ASN A 3 7.50 19.60 -1.34
N ILE A 4 7.18 19.02 -2.49
CA ILE A 4 7.29 17.59 -2.76
C ILE A 4 8.77 17.28 -3.00
N SER A 5 9.34 16.32 -2.26
CA SER A 5 10.76 16.01 -2.37
C SER A 5 11.09 15.22 -3.65
N SER A 6 12.36 15.21 -4.07
CA SER A 6 12.79 14.43 -5.23
C SER A 6 12.58 12.92 -5.04
N SER A 7 12.78 12.39 -3.84
CA SER A 7 12.50 10.97 -3.53
C SER A 7 11.00 10.68 -3.59
N ASP A 8 10.13 11.59 -3.09
CA ASP A 8 8.68 11.41 -3.21
C ASP A 8 8.24 11.39 -4.70
N LYS A 9 8.83 12.24 -5.55
CA LYS A 9 8.54 12.25 -7.00
C LYS A 9 8.98 10.97 -7.72
N LYS A 10 10.10 10.38 -7.32
CA LYS A 10 10.53 9.06 -7.83
C LYS A 10 9.57 7.96 -7.41
N ALA A 11 9.14 7.97 -6.15
CA ALA A 11 8.15 7.02 -5.67
C ALA A 11 6.82 7.13 -6.44
N TYR A 12 6.40 8.36 -6.81
CA TYR A 12 5.22 8.54 -7.67
C TYR A 12 5.42 7.98 -9.08
N ALA A 13 6.61 8.13 -9.67
CA ALA A 13 6.92 7.49 -10.95
C ALA A 13 6.84 5.96 -10.86
N GLU A 14 7.38 5.39 -9.78
CA GLU A 14 7.33 3.94 -9.54
C GLU A 14 5.89 3.44 -9.35
N ILE A 15 5.05 4.19 -8.63
CA ILE A 15 3.62 3.88 -8.46
C ILE A 15 2.88 3.97 -9.78
N ASP A 16 3.09 5.04 -10.55
CA ASP A 16 2.47 5.22 -11.86
C ASP A 16 2.79 4.04 -12.78
N TYR A 17 4.08 3.67 -12.86
CA TYR A 17 4.53 2.51 -13.62
C TYR A 17 3.83 1.22 -13.16
N ILE A 18 3.77 0.96 -11.85
CA ILE A 18 3.13 -0.25 -11.32
C ILE A 18 1.64 -0.29 -11.67
N LEU A 19 0.92 0.82 -11.46
CA LEU A 19 -0.51 0.95 -11.75
C LEU A 19 -0.83 0.64 -13.21
N HIS A 20 -0.04 1.21 -14.14
CA HIS A 20 -0.24 1.05 -15.58
C HIS A 20 0.21 -0.32 -16.12
N ASN A 21 1.09 -1.03 -15.41
CA ASN A 21 1.57 -2.36 -15.81
C ASN A 21 0.82 -3.52 -15.14
N MET A 22 0.02 -3.27 -14.10
CA MET A 22 -0.85 -4.27 -13.49
C MET A 22 -2.09 -4.60 -14.37
N ASN A 23 -2.85 -5.62 -13.96
CA ASN A 23 -4.15 -5.92 -14.55
C ASN A 23 -5.07 -4.68 -14.40
N PRO A 24 -5.70 -4.21 -15.50
CA PRO A 24 -6.51 -2.98 -15.50
C PRO A 24 -7.60 -2.93 -14.42
N THR A 25 -8.10 -4.08 -13.94
CA THR A 25 -9.05 -4.14 -12.83
C THR A 25 -8.53 -3.45 -11.57
N TYR A 26 -7.22 -3.54 -11.27
CA TYR A 26 -6.64 -2.87 -10.10
C TYR A 26 -6.50 -1.36 -10.32
N LEU A 27 -6.12 -0.93 -11.53
CA LEU A 27 -6.08 0.48 -11.89
C LEU A 27 -7.47 1.13 -11.78
N HIS A 28 -8.50 0.48 -12.34
CA HIS A 28 -9.87 1.01 -12.32
C HIS A 28 -10.51 1.10 -10.92
N LYS A 29 -9.95 0.42 -9.93
CA LYS A 29 -10.39 0.52 -8.52
C LYS A 29 -9.81 1.75 -7.82
N VAL A 30 -8.74 2.35 -8.34
CA VAL A 30 -8.12 3.55 -7.78
C VAL A 30 -8.87 4.79 -8.32
N PRO A 31 -9.19 5.80 -7.48
CA PRO A 31 -9.82 7.03 -7.95
C PRO A 31 -8.97 7.74 -9.01
N THR A 32 -9.59 8.13 -10.13
CA THR A 32 -8.90 8.79 -11.26
C THR A 32 -8.07 10.00 -10.80
N LYS A 33 -8.61 10.85 -9.92
CA LYS A 33 -7.89 12.01 -9.38
C LYS A 33 -6.59 11.64 -8.65
N LEU A 34 -6.54 10.47 -8.01
CA LEU A 34 -5.31 9.99 -7.35
C LEU A 34 -4.30 9.44 -8.36
N VAL A 35 -4.78 8.79 -9.42
CA VAL A 35 -3.93 8.36 -10.54
C VAL A 35 -3.34 9.58 -11.26
N ASP A 36 -4.18 10.53 -11.66
CA ASP A 36 -3.78 11.78 -12.31
C ASP A 36 -2.74 12.53 -11.48
N PHE A 37 -2.92 12.57 -10.15
CA PHE A 37 -1.95 13.19 -9.25
C PHE A 37 -0.55 12.56 -9.33
N PHE A 38 -0.46 11.23 -9.38
CA PHE A 38 0.85 10.57 -9.51
C PHE A 38 1.50 10.91 -10.85
N GLU A 39 0.73 10.82 -11.95
CA GLU A 39 1.19 11.15 -13.30
C GLU A 39 1.66 12.60 -13.43
N GLU A 40 0.94 13.56 -12.83
CA GLU A 40 1.26 14.99 -12.90
C GLU A 40 2.51 15.37 -12.09
N VAL A 41 2.72 14.70 -10.95
CA VAL A 41 3.73 15.11 -9.96
C VAL A 41 5.04 14.33 -10.08
N MET A 42 5.00 13.12 -10.65
CA MET A 42 6.14 12.22 -10.70
C MET A 42 7.39 12.81 -11.36
N ASP A 43 8.53 12.20 -11.07
CA ASP A 43 9.78 12.48 -11.77
C ASP A 43 9.76 11.82 -13.15
N GLN A 44 9.43 12.61 -14.19
CA GLN A 44 9.34 12.16 -15.58
C GLN A 44 10.67 11.62 -16.14
N GLU A 45 11.80 12.00 -15.53
CA GLU A 45 13.13 11.55 -15.95
C GLU A 45 13.58 10.29 -15.19
N HIS A 46 12.79 9.82 -14.22
CA HIS A 46 13.10 8.61 -13.46
C HIS A 46 12.77 7.36 -14.27
N ASP A 47 13.80 6.65 -14.69
CA ASP A 47 13.70 5.39 -15.43
C ASP A 47 13.33 4.22 -14.50
N VAL A 48 12.02 3.97 -14.36
CA VAL A 48 11.48 2.88 -13.52
C VAL A 48 11.68 1.53 -14.21
N LYS A 49 12.46 0.65 -13.58
CA LYS A 49 12.69 -0.72 -14.03
C LYS A 49 12.31 -1.71 -12.94
N ILE A 50 11.32 -2.54 -13.23
CA ILE A 50 10.90 -3.62 -12.33
C ILE A 50 11.20 -4.96 -12.99
N ASP A 51 12.08 -5.73 -12.36
CA ASP A 51 12.31 -7.12 -12.70
C ASP A 51 11.23 -7.98 -12.04
N SER A 52 10.30 -8.45 -12.88
CA SER A 52 9.19 -9.31 -12.45
C SER A 52 9.64 -10.73 -12.08
N SER A 53 10.89 -11.10 -12.36
CA SER A 53 11.46 -12.41 -11.99
C SER A 53 11.87 -12.50 -10.52
N ILE A 54 12.02 -11.34 -9.85
CA ILE A 54 12.32 -11.25 -8.42
C ILE A 54 11.16 -10.61 -7.65
N PRO A 55 11.03 -10.86 -6.33
CA PRO A 55 10.02 -10.20 -5.50
C PRO A 55 10.05 -8.67 -5.61
N LEU A 56 8.88 -8.01 -5.56
CA LEU A 56 8.79 -6.54 -5.70
C LEU A 56 9.62 -5.80 -4.64
N TYR A 57 9.68 -6.33 -3.42
CA TYR A 57 10.48 -5.76 -2.32
C TYR A 57 11.99 -5.96 -2.49
N GLU A 58 12.43 -6.79 -3.43
CA GLU A 58 13.84 -6.98 -3.79
C GLU A 58 14.25 -6.09 -4.97
N ASN A 59 13.29 -5.44 -5.63
CA ASN A 59 13.58 -4.39 -6.61
C ASN A 59 14.07 -3.12 -5.90
N ASN A 60 14.91 -2.35 -6.59
CA ASN A 60 15.43 -1.09 -6.07
C ASN A 60 14.40 0.03 -6.25
N LEU A 61 13.35 -0.01 -5.43
CA LEU A 61 12.27 0.97 -5.36
C LEU A 61 12.44 1.85 -4.12
N GLU A 62 11.92 3.08 -4.17
CA GLU A 62 11.89 3.98 -3.03
C GLU A 62 11.06 3.36 -1.88
N GLU A 63 11.50 3.55 -0.63
CA GLU A 63 10.77 3.05 0.55
C GLU A 63 9.31 3.54 0.55
N TYR A 64 9.14 4.80 0.13
CA TYR A 64 7.84 5.45 0.07
C TYR A 64 6.89 4.81 -0.95
N THR A 65 7.39 4.17 -2.00
CA THR A 65 6.58 3.39 -2.95
C THR A 65 5.85 2.26 -2.25
N PHE A 66 6.53 1.53 -1.36
CA PHE A 66 5.89 0.46 -0.61
C PHE A 66 4.85 0.98 0.38
N GLU A 67 5.07 2.15 0.98
CA GLU A 67 4.07 2.79 1.82
C GLU A 67 2.80 3.15 1.01
N ILE A 68 2.96 3.74 -0.18
CA ILE A 68 1.83 4.06 -1.06
C ILE A 68 1.11 2.78 -1.54
N LEU A 69 1.83 1.73 -1.90
CA LEU A 69 1.21 0.45 -2.28
C LEU A 69 0.39 -0.17 -1.15
N ASN A 70 0.83 -0.03 0.10
CA ASN A 70 0.04 -0.47 1.26
C ASN A 70 -1.25 0.35 1.39
N VAL A 71 -1.18 1.67 1.18
CA VAL A 71 -2.36 2.55 1.15
C VAL A 71 -3.35 2.12 0.08
N LEU A 72 -2.88 1.94 -1.16
CA LEU A 72 -3.73 1.53 -2.27
C LEU A 72 -4.34 0.15 -2.04
N ASN A 73 -3.55 -0.77 -1.47
CA ASN A 73 -4.03 -2.09 -1.13
C ASN A 73 -5.16 -2.05 -0.10
N LEU A 74 -4.96 -1.35 1.02
CA LEU A 74 -5.98 -1.24 2.06
C LEU A 74 -7.27 -0.60 1.55
N ASN A 75 -7.15 0.49 0.78
CA ASN A 75 -8.31 1.31 0.40
C ASN A 75 -9.06 0.78 -0.82
N TYR A 76 -8.38 0.16 -1.77
CA TYR A 76 -8.96 -0.10 -3.10
C TYR A 76 -8.86 -1.55 -3.56
N TRP A 77 -7.88 -2.34 -3.09
CA TRP A 77 -7.63 -3.67 -3.65
C TRP A 77 -7.96 -4.84 -2.71
N CYS A 78 -7.83 -4.63 -1.41
CA CYS A 78 -8.13 -5.65 -0.41
C CYS A 78 -9.65 -5.76 -0.23
N GLU A 79 -10.21 -6.93 -0.53
CA GLU A 79 -11.64 -7.22 -0.34
C GLU A 79 -11.90 -8.03 0.93
N ASP A 80 -10.85 -8.62 1.51
CA ASP A 80 -10.91 -9.45 2.72
C ASP A 80 -10.82 -8.57 3.98
N GLU A 81 -11.90 -8.52 4.77
CA GLU A 81 -11.99 -7.70 5.98
C GLU A 81 -10.96 -8.10 7.06
N THR A 82 -10.68 -9.39 7.26
CA THR A 82 -9.64 -9.82 8.21
C THR A 82 -8.27 -9.35 7.76
N ARG A 83 -7.99 -9.42 6.45
CA ARG A 83 -6.72 -8.92 5.91
C ARG A 83 -6.62 -7.40 5.97
N LYS A 84 -7.72 -6.66 5.80
CA LYS A 84 -7.76 -5.21 6.00
C LYS A 84 -7.38 -4.82 7.42
N GLU A 85 -7.90 -5.52 8.43
CA GLU A 85 -7.56 -5.27 9.84
C GLU A 85 -6.05 -5.42 10.12
N GLU A 86 -5.43 -6.48 9.59
CA GLU A 86 -3.97 -6.68 9.71
C GLU A 86 -3.16 -5.58 9.02
N LEU A 87 -3.60 -5.14 7.83
CA LEU A 87 -2.94 -4.08 7.07
C LEU A 87 -3.08 -2.72 7.77
N LEU A 88 -4.22 -2.46 8.39
CA LEU A 88 -4.49 -1.22 9.11
C LEU A 88 -3.53 -1.04 10.31
N ASP A 89 -3.21 -2.11 11.04
CA ASP A 89 -2.24 -2.05 12.15
C ASP A 89 -0.83 -1.69 11.67
N ILE A 90 -0.42 -2.22 10.51
CA ILE A 90 0.85 -1.88 9.88
C ILE A 90 0.85 -0.41 9.43
N MET A 91 -0.27 0.05 8.86
CA MET A 91 -0.39 1.39 8.28
C MET A 91 -0.53 2.52 9.30
N LYS A 92 -1.01 2.26 10.52
CA LYS A 92 -0.97 3.24 11.63
C LYS A 92 0.44 3.78 11.93
N LYS A 93 1.49 3.13 11.41
CA LYS A 93 2.89 3.53 11.53
C LYS A 93 3.47 4.19 10.27
N SER A 94 2.75 4.17 9.14
CA SER A 94 3.17 4.76 7.86
C SER A 94 2.80 6.25 7.78
N LYS A 95 3.56 7.03 7.01
CA LYS A 95 3.33 8.46 6.80
C LYS A 95 2.65 8.76 5.46
N ALA A 96 2.31 7.74 4.67
CA ALA A 96 1.84 7.93 3.32
C ALA A 96 0.49 8.61 3.20
N ASP A 97 -0.47 8.27 4.07
CA ASP A 97 -1.76 8.95 4.14
C ASP A 97 -1.60 10.46 4.29
N ASP A 98 -0.94 10.88 5.37
CA ASP A 98 -0.74 12.28 5.68
C ASP A 98 0.02 13.00 4.57
N LYS A 99 1.07 12.40 4.00
CA LYS A 99 1.81 13.02 2.90
C LYS A 99 0.94 13.20 1.65
N ILE A 100 0.23 12.15 1.21
CA ILE A 100 -0.59 12.20 0.00
C ILE A 100 -1.71 13.23 0.17
N SER A 101 -2.47 13.18 1.27
CA SER A 101 -3.54 14.14 1.54
C SER A 101 -3.03 15.58 1.66
N ASN A 102 -1.85 15.79 2.25
CA ASN A 102 -1.21 17.11 2.30
C ASN A 102 -0.76 17.63 0.92
N HIS A 103 -0.37 16.74 0.00
CA HIS A 103 0.03 17.13 -1.35
C HIS A 103 -1.18 17.40 -2.25
N LEU A 104 -2.24 16.60 -2.14
CA LEU A 104 -3.51 16.78 -2.84
C LEU A 104 -4.35 17.94 -2.30
N GLY A 105 -4.20 18.26 -1.00
CA GLY A 105 -5.03 19.24 -0.31
C GLY A 105 -6.45 18.75 0.00
N GLU A 106 -6.71 17.44 -0.12
CA GLU A 106 -8.01 16.79 0.09
C GLU A 106 -7.85 15.37 0.63
N ASP A 107 -8.78 14.93 1.48
CA ASP A 107 -8.82 13.58 2.06
C ASP A 107 -9.52 12.60 1.10
N ILE A 108 -8.82 12.19 0.04
CA ILE A 108 -9.30 11.19 -0.94
C ILE A 108 -9.04 9.76 -0.46
N ILE A 109 -8.11 9.61 0.49
CA ILE A 109 -7.77 8.34 1.12
C ILE A 109 -8.62 8.20 2.38
N ASN A 110 -9.39 7.12 2.47
CA ASN A 110 -10.22 6.83 3.64
C ASN A 110 -9.53 5.81 4.55
N ILE A 111 -8.33 6.16 5.01
CA ILE A 111 -7.76 5.48 6.16
C ILE A 111 -8.48 6.06 7.36
N ASN A 112 -9.64 5.50 7.68
CA ASN A 112 -10.46 6.01 8.75
C ASN A 112 -9.63 6.02 10.05
N LYS A 113 -9.21 7.21 10.49
CA LYS A 113 -8.45 7.41 11.72
C LYS A 113 -9.29 7.07 12.95
N GLU A 114 -10.63 6.94 12.82
CA GLU A 114 -11.56 6.42 13.84
C GLU A 114 -11.56 4.90 14.01
N TYR A 115 -10.77 4.13 13.25
CA TYR A 115 -10.38 2.80 13.73
C TYR A 115 -9.37 2.91 14.89
N THR A 116 -9.69 3.74 15.88
CA THR A 116 -9.28 3.54 17.26
C THR A 116 -9.73 2.14 17.68
N PHE A 117 -8.77 1.33 18.12
CA PHE A 117 -9.05 0.07 18.80
C PHE A 117 -10.14 0.32 19.84
N ARG A 118 -11.27 -0.40 19.77
CA ARG A 118 -11.95 -0.68 21.03
C ARG A 118 -11.01 -1.60 21.77
N GLU A 119 -10.48 -1.12 22.90
CA GLU A 119 -9.84 -2.00 23.86
C GLU A 119 -10.78 -3.19 24.07
N ILE A 120 -10.30 -4.40 23.79
CA ILE A 120 -10.98 -5.59 24.27
C ILE A 120 -10.83 -5.50 25.79
N GLU A 121 -11.92 -5.14 26.48
CA GLU A 121 -12.02 -5.26 27.93
C GLU A 121 -11.62 -6.70 28.29
N LYS A 122 -10.50 -6.82 29.01
CA LYS A 122 -10.15 -8.05 29.69
C LYS A 122 -11.09 -8.19 30.87
N ASP A 123 -11.90 -9.25 30.86
CA ASP A 123 -12.33 -9.90 32.09
C ASP A 123 -12.17 -11.43 31.92
N ASP A 124 -10.97 -11.84 32.33
CA ASP A 124 -10.63 -12.95 33.21
C ASP A 124 -11.00 -14.43 32.93
N GLN A 125 -9.90 -15.18 32.70
CA GLN A 125 -9.56 -16.57 33.09
C GLN A 125 -10.31 -17.72 32.39
N GLU A 126 -9.71 -18.84 31.98
CA GLU A 126 -8.55 -19.58 32.47
C GLU A 126 -8.20 -20.66 31.40
N GLY A 127 -6.95 -21.15 31.37
CA GLY A 127 -6.71 -22.57 31.12
C GLY A 127 -6.42 -23.09 29.70
N THR A 128 -5.11 -23.19 29.42
CA THR A 128 -4.41 -24.37 28.86
C THR A 128 -4.55 -24.79 27.38
N LYS A 129 -3.38 -24.66 26.71
CA LYS A 129 -2.68 -25.64 25.84
C LYS A 129 -3.43 -26.21 24.62
N GLU A 130 -2.91 -25.88 23.44
CA GLU A 130 -2.06 -26.80 22.67
C GLU A 130 -1.29 -26.07 21.57
N LYS A 131 -0.02 -26.43 21.42
CA LYS A 131 0.82 -26.05 20.28
C LYS A 131 0.41 -26.94 19.12
N GLU A 132 0.01 -26.36 18.00
CA GLU A 132 0.23 -27.03 16.71
C GLU A 132 0.70 -26.02 15.67
N GLU A 133 1.83 -26.36 15.07
CA GLU A 133 2.54 -25.60 14.08
C GLU A 133 1.67 -25.39 12.85
N THR A 134 1.44 -24.14 12.47
CA THR A 134 1.47 -23.79 11.05
C THR A 134 2.21 -22.48 10.88
N LYS A 135 3.51 -22.60 10.57
CA LYS A 135 4.23 -21.62 9.77
C LYS A 135 3.48 -21.48 8.43
N LYS A 136 2.46 -20.62 8.37
CA LYS A 136 1.77 -20.25 7.13
C LYS A 136 2.03 -18.79 6.83
N THR A 137 3.19 -18.60 6.21
CA THR A 137 3.43 -17.68 5.08
C THR A 137 3.00 -16.22 5.29
N LYS A 138 3.96 -15.36 5.67
CA LYS A 138 3.93 -13.88 5.57
C LYS A 138 3.81 -13.37 4.12
N VAL A 139 2.98 -13.98 3.27
CA VAL A 139 3.10 -13.84 1.83
C VAL A 139 1.71 -13.86 1.19
N GLY A 140 1.07 -12.69 1.07
CA GLY A 140 -0.30 -12.60 0.52
C GLY A 140 -0.47 -11.62 -0.63
N PHE A 141 0.04 -10.38 -0.52
CA PHE A 141 -0.25 -9.34 -1.51
C PHE A 141 0.92 -9.11 -2.49
N PHE A 142 2.12 -8.82 -1.99
CA PHE A 142 3.29 -8.51 -2.83
C PHE A 142 3.77 -9.69 -3.69
N ARG A 143 3.50 -10.94 -3.30
CA ARG A 143 3.76 -12.11 -4.14
C ARG A 143 2.80 -12.23 -5.33
N ASN A 144 1.59 -11.67 -5.20
CA ASN A 144 0.56 -11.74 -6.23
C ASN A 144 0.62 -10.56 -7.21
N ILE A 145 1.09 -9.36 -6.79
CA ILE A 145 1.31 -8.21 -7.71
C ILE A 145 2.17 -8.61 -8.91
N LEU A 146 3.17 -9.47 -8.72
CA LEU A 146 4.07 -9.89 -9.81
C LEU A 146 3.41 -10.81 -10.85
N ASN A 147 2.40 -11.59 -10.46
CA ASN A 147 1.60 -12.35 -11.43
C ASN A 147 0.66 -11.46 -12.26
N ILE A 148 0.52 -10.20 -11.84
CA ILE A 148 -0.43 -9.22 -12.36
C ILE A 148 0.27 -8.19 -13.27
N LEU A 149 1.58 -7.96 -13.09
CA LEU A 149 2.39 -7.17 -14.02
C LEU A 149 2.45 -7.90 -15.37
N LYS A 150 1.86 -7.30 -16.41
CA LYS A 150 1.81 -7.91 -17.75
C LYS A 150 3.23 -8.12 -18.29
N LYS A 151 3.47 -9.32 -18.84
CA LYS A 151 4.61 -9.57 -19.72
C LYS A 151 4.42 -8.90 -21.08
#